data_AF-A0A9P9JKZ7-F1
#
_entry.id   AF-A0A9P9JKZ7-F1
#
_cell.length_a   1.000
_cell.length_b   1.000
_cell.length_c   1.000
_cell.angle_alpha   90.00
_cell.angle_beta   90.00
_cell.angle_gamma   90.00
#
_symmetry.space_group_name_H-M   'P 1'
#
loop_
_entity.id
_entity.type
_entity.pdbx_description
1 polymer ?
#
loop_
_entity_poly.entity_id
_entity_poly.type
_entity_poly.pdbx_seq_one_letter_code
_entity_poly.pdbx_strand_id
1 'polypeptide(L)'
;MAAQVPPGCPLPRVTIQFCTQCKWMLRAAYFAQELLSTFSTALGEVALQPSTGGTFVVTITHAQEGDDASSSSLPPLSTTVLWDRRTDGGFPETKELKRRVRDVVEPGRDLGHVDRHRGAVAAKVVADGGVKLAEGGGNDSRKGDKKEEEEGKVQQDKPKCEDCQ
;
A
#
# COMPACT_ATOMS: atom_id res chain seq x y z
N MET A 1 12.74 7.53 18.39
CA MET A 1 13.36 6.23 18.72
C MET A 1 12.97 5.26 17.62
N ALA A 2 13.93 4.80 16.81
CA ALA A 2 13.66 3.84 15.76
C ALA A 2 13.20 2.52 16.40
N ALA A 3 12.08 1.95 15.94
CA ALA A 3 11.68 0.61 16.36
C ALA A 3 12.76 -0.36 15.85
N GLN A 4 13.57 -0.87 16.76
CA GLN A 4 14.58 -1.87 16.43
C GLN A 4 13.86 -3.16 16.05
N VAL A 5 14.28 -3.72 14.90
CA VAL A 5 13.80 -5.01 14.42
C VAL A 5 14.45 -6.10 15.30
N PRO A 6 13.67 -7.00 15.93
CA PRO A 6 14.24 -8.10 16.69
C PRO A 6 15.05 -9.01 15.74
N PRO A 7 16.32 -9.35 16.07
CA PRO A 7 17.10 -10.24 15.23
C PRO A 7 16.48 -11.65 15.23
N GLY A 8 16.30 -12.22 14.04
CA GLY A 8 15.94 -13.64 13.87
C GLY A 8 14.46 -13.97 13.76
N CYS A 9 13.58 -13.05 13.37
CA CYS A 9 12.22 -13.44 12.97
C CYS A 9 12.26 -14.12 11.58
N PRO A 10 11.94 -15.42 11.47
CA PRO A 10 11.86 -16.09 10.17
C PRO A 10 10.64 -15.62 9.36
N LEU A 11 9.66 -15.00 10.03
CA LEU A 11 8.42 -14.52 9.42
C LEU A 11 8.41 -12.99 9.32
N PRO A 12 7.75 -12.43 8.29
CA PRO A 12 7.70 -10.98 8.10
C PRO A 12 7.00 -10.23 9.22
N ARG A 13 7.54 -9.05 9.56
CA ARG A 13 7.02 -8.11 10.55
C ARG A 13 6.41 -6.92 9.84
N VAL A 14 5.13 -6.63 10.09
CA VAL A 14 4.50 -5.39 9.64
C VAL A 14 4.53 -4.37 10.77
N THR A 15 4.89 -3.11 10.50
CA THR A 15 4.82 -2.01 11.46
C THR A 15 3.87 -0.95 10.96
N ILE A 16 2.90 -0.55 11.79
CA ILE A 16 2.00 0.57 11.53
C ILE A 16 2.37 1.69 12.49
N GLN A 17 3.09 2.68 11.98
CA GLN A 17 3.40 3.89 12.72
C GLN A 17 2.24 4.88 12.59
N PHE A 18 1.70 5.37 13.71
CA PHE A 18 0.51 6.23 13.71
C PHE A 18 0.63 7.41 14.65
N CYS A 19 0.00 8.53 14.30
CA CYS A 19 -0.05 9.70 15.14
C CYS A 19 -1.03 9.53 16.30
N THR A 20 -0.53 9.66 17.53
CA THR A 20 -1.36 9.60 18.75
C THR A 20 -2.22 10.85 18.93
N GLN A 21 -1.70 12.03 18.56
CA GLN A 21 -2.42 13.31 18.67
C GLN A 21 -3.67 13.34 17.78
N CYS A 22 -3.58 12.76 16.57
CA CYS A 22 -4.70 12.67 15.64
C CYS A 22 -5.71 11.56 15.97
N LYS A 23 -5.53 10.84 17.10
CA LYS A 23 -6.41 9.74 17.54
C LYS A 23 -6.54 8.60 16.53
N TRP A 24 -5.50 8.33 15.72
CA TRP A 24 -5.55 7.29 14.68
C TRP A 24 -5.26 5.87 15.17
N MET A 25 -5.11 5.67 16.49
CA MET A 25 -4.87 4.36 17.08
C MET A 25 -5.93 3.32 16.66
N LEU A 26 -7.22 3.68 16.68
CA LEU A 26 -8.30 2.76 16.32
C LEU A 26 -8.22 2.34 14.85
N ARG A 27 -7.85 3.26 13.96
CA ARG A 27 -7.65 2.95 12.54
C ARG A 27 -6.42 2.05 12.35
N ALA A 28 -5.32 2.32 13.05
CA ALA A 28 -4.13 1.46 13.02
C ALA A 28 -4.44 0.03 13.52
N ALA A 29 -5.17 -0.08 14.63
CA ALA A 29 -5.60 -1.37 15.18
C ALA A 29 -6.54 -2.13 14.22
N TYR A 30 -7.45 -1.44 13.53
CA TYR A 30 -8.30 -2.04 12.50
C TYR A 30 -7.46 -2.68 11.38
N PHE A 31 -6.48 -1.95 10.82
CA PHE A 31 -5.62 -2.51 9.79
C PHE A 31 -4.79 -3.70 10.30
N ALA A 32 -4.30 -3.64 11.54
CA ALA A 32 -3.59 -4.77 12.13
C ALA A 32 -4.46 -6.03 12.20
N GLN A 33 -5.73 -5.90 12.62
CA GLN A 33 -6.69 -7.02 12.65
C GLN A 33 -6.99 -7.54 11.24
N GLU A 34 -7.18 -6.66 10.26
CA GLU A 34 -7.40 -7.05 8.86
C GLU A 34 -6.23 -7.85 8.28
N LEU A 35 -4.99 -7.46 8.60
CA LEU A 35 -3.79 -8.16 8.15
C LEU A 35 -3.63 -9.51 8.84
N LEU A 36 -3.74 -9.57 10.18
CA LEU A 36 -3.61 -10.82 10.93
C LEU A 36 -4.70 -11.83 10.57
N SER A 37 -5.93 -11.39 10.33
CA SER A 37 -7.02 -12.27 9.89
C SER A 37 -6.83 -12.80 8.46
N THR A 38 -6.20 -12.04 7.57
CA THR A 38 -5.99 -12.43 6.17
C THR A 38 -4.78 -13.34 6.00
N PHE A 39 -3.66 -12.98 6.64
CA PHE A 39 -2.38 -13.67 6.45
C PHE A 39 -2.10 -14.73 7.51
N SER A 40 -2.79 -14.69 8.66
CA SER A 40 -2.65 -15.68 9.73
C SER A 40 -1.18 -15.99 10.03
N THR A 41 -0.74 -17.23 9.86
CA THR A 41 0.63 -17.70 10.16
C THR A 41 1.69 -17.26 9.15
N ALA A 42 1.31 -16.59 8.05
CA ALA A 42 2.27 -16.05 7.07
C ALA A 42 2.94 -14.75 7.56
N LEU A 43 2.37 -14.07 8.56
CA LEU A 43 3.00 -12.95 9.24
C LEU A 43 3.50 -13.37 10.62
N GLY A 44 4.67 -12.87 11.00
CA GLY A 44 5.21 -13.09 12.35
C GLY A 44 4.51 -12.21 13.37
N GLU A 45 4.36 -10.93 13.04
CA GLU A 45 3.69 -9.96 13.92
C GLU A 45 3.23 -8.72 13.15
N VAL A 46 2.30 -7.97 13.76
CA VAL A 46 1.95 -6.62 13.37
C VAL A 46 2.15 -5.68 14.56
N ALA A 47 3.14 -4.79 14.47
CA ALA A 47 3.49 -3.85 15.51
C ALA A 47 2.76 -2.51 15.32
N LEU A 48 2.10 -2.02 16.37
CA LEU A 48 1.54 -0.67 16.42
C LEU A 48 2.54 0.27 17.09
N GLN A 49 3.06 1.24 16.33
CA GLN A 49 4.08 2.16 16.81
C GLN A 49 3.51 3.59 17.00
N PRO A 50 3.36 4.07 18.23
CA PRO A 50 2.99 5.45 18.51
C PRO A 50 4.01 6.44 17.92
N SER A 51 3.52 7.52 17.34
CA SER A 51 4.31 8.63 16.79
C SER A 51 3.53 9.94 16.90
N THR A 52 4.13 11.04 16.46
CA THR A 52 3.53 12.38 16.40
C THR A 52 3.60 12.93 14.96
N GLY A 53 3.14 14.17 14.73
CA GLY A 53 3.34 14.87 13.46
C GLY A 53 2.50 14.35 12.30
N GLY A 54 1.30 13.81 12.58
CA GLY A 54 0.38 13.37 11.54
C GLY A 54 0.87 12.19 10.70
N THR A 55 1.75 11.38 11.29
CA THR A 55 2.36 10.22 10.65
C THR A 55 1.36 9.07 10.56
N PHE A 56 1.25 8.46 9.38
CA PHE A 56 0.61 7.16 9.21
C PHE A 56 1.37 6.39 8.14
N VAL A 57 2.28 5.52 8.57
CA VAL A 57 3.20 4.79 7.69
C VAL A 57 3.10 3.31 8.02
N VAL A 58 2.95 2.48 6.98
CA VAL A 58 2.97 1.03 7.07
C VAL A 58 4.22 0.51 6.39
N THR A 59 5.06 -0.21 7.13
CA THR A 59 6.25 -0.87 6.61
C THR A 59 6.17 -2.38 6.83
N ILE A 60 6.88 -3.13 5.99
CA ILE A 60 7.11 -4.55 6.18
C ILE A 60 8.61 -4.83 6.20
N THR A 61 9.05 -5.56 7.21
CA THR A 61 10.42 -6.07 7.32
C THR A 61 10.39 -7.58 7.13
N HIS A 62 11.21 -8.09 6.21
CA HIS A 62 11.29 -9.51 5.89
C HIS A 62 12.72 -9.92 5.55
N ALA A 63 13.02 -11.21 5.65
CA ALA A 63 14.30 -11.74 5.18
C ALA A 63 14.39 -11.60 3.65
N GLN A 64 15.59 -11.26 3.16
CA GLN A 64 15.93 -11.42 1.75
C GLN A 64 16.55 -12.79 1.54
N GLU A 65 16.09 -13.48 0.51
CA GLU A 65 16.78 -14.66 0.00
C GLU A 65 18.15 -14.20 -0.52
N GLY A 66 19.22 -14.69 0.11
CA GLY A 66 20.58 -14.59 -0.41
C GLY A 66 20.97 -15.94 -0.98
N ASP A 67 21.72 -15.94 -2.08
CA ASP A 67 22.10 -17.14 -2.84
C ASP A 67 23.00 -18.15 -2.10
N ASP A 68 23.37 -17.90 -0.84
CA ASP A 68 24.25 -18.77 -0.04
C ASP A 68 23.55 -19.27 1.23
N ALA A 69 22.86 -20.41 1.10
CA ALA A 69 22.21 -21.16 2.18
C ALA A 69 23.21 -21.83 3.17
N SER A 70 24.50 -21.48 3.15
CA SER A 70 25.56 -22.17 3.88
C SER A 70 26.32 -21.34 4.92
N SER A 71 25.92 -20.09 5.22
CA SER A 71 26.54 -19.30 6.29
C SER A 71 25.64 -19.24 7.52
N SER A 72 26.20 -19.59 8.68
CA SER A 72 25.63 -19.51 10.04
C SER A 72 25.28 -18.07 10.52
N SER A 73 25.14 -17.13 9.59
CA SER A 73 24.77 -15.73 9.84
C SER A 73 23.31 -15.51 9.48
N LEU A 74 22.57 -14.81 10.34
CA LEU A 74 21.17 -14.42 10.09
C LEU A 74 21.01 -13.82 8.68
N PRO A 75 19.93 -14.17 7.95
CA PRO A 75 19.71 -13.62 6.61
C PRO A 75 19.57 -12.10 6.69
N PRO A 76 20.05 -11.36 5.67
CA PRO A 76 19.88 -9.92 5.63
C PRO A 76 18.39 -9.57 5.61
N LEU A 77 17.99 -8.62 6.44
CA LEU A 77 16.61 -8.13 6.52
C LEU A 77 16.44 -6.93 5.57
N SER A 78 15.37 -6.95 4.77
CA SER A 78 14.93 -5.81 3.98
C SER A 78 13.68 -5.20 4.60
N THR A 79 13.58 -3.87 4.55
CA THR A 79 12.40 -3.12 4.98
C THR A 79 11.83 -2.35 3.80
N THR A 80 10.56 -2.58 3.49
CA THR A 80 9.83 -1.93 2.40
C THR A 80 8.68 -1.09 2.96
N VAL A 81 8.49 0.13 2.44
CA VAL A 81 7.33 0.97 2.76
C VAL A 81 6.14 0.49 1.92
N LEU A 82 5.10 0.01 2.60
CA LEU A 82 3.86 -0.42 1.96
C LEU A 82 2.87 0.72 1.80
N TRP A 83 2.89 1.73 2.67
CA TRP A 83 2.04 2.91 2.56
C TRP A 83 2.62 4.06 3.38
N ASP A 84 2.59 5.27 2.85
CA ASP A 84 2.82 6.50 3.62
C ASP A 84 1.72 7.51 3.28
N ARG A 85 0.99 7.94 4.30
CA ARG A 85 -0.10 8.93 4.17
C ARG A 85 0.31 10.21 3.42
N ARG A 86 1.58 10.64 3.54
CA ARG A 86 2.06 11.86 2.89
C ARG A 86 2.28 11.65 1.39
N THR A 87 2.79 10.49 0.98
CA THR A 87 3.13 10.20 -0.42
C THR A 87 2.01 9.52 -1.19
N ASP A 88 1.27 8.61 -0.54
CA ASP A 88 0.18 7.83 -1.15
C ASP A 88 -1.19 8.53 -1.02
N GLY A 89 -1.28 9.61 -0.24
CA GLY A 89 -2.50 10.41 -0.09
C GLY A 89 -3.54 9.76 0.83
N GLY A 90 -3.53 10.14 2.11
CA GLY A 90 -4.54 9.72 3.07
C GLY A 90 -4.31 8.32 3.63
N PHE A 91 -5.38 7.59 3.91
CA PHE A 91 -5.31 6.24 4.50
C PHE A 91 -5.47 5.16 3.43
N PRO A 92 -4.80 4.01 3.58
CA PRO A 92 -4.94 2.92 2.62
C PRO A 92 -6.37 2.37 2.64
N GLU A 93 -6.85 1.92 1.50
CA GLU A 93 -7.98 0.99 1.49
C GLU A 93 -7.54 -0.39 1.96
N THR A 94 -8.40 -1.09 2.70
CA THR A 94 -8.12 -2.44 3.22
C THR A 94 -7.67 -3.41 2.12
N LYS A 95 -8.29 -3.35 0.94
CA LYS A 95 -7.93 -4.22 -0.19
C LYS A 95 -6.55 -3.90 -0.75
N GLU A 96 -6.22 -2.62 -0.88
CA GLU A 96 -4.92 -2.19 -1.39
C GLU A 96 -3.79 -2.58 -0.43
N LEU A 97 -3.99 -2.36 0.87
CA LEU A 97 -2.99 -2.74 1.86
C LEU A 97 -2.75 -4.26 1.87
N LYS A 98 -3.82 -5.07 1.78
CA LYS A 98 -3.70 -6.53 1.69
C LYS A 98 -2.94 -6.95 0.42
N ARG A 99 -3.20 -6.33 -0.74
CA ARG A 99 -2.43 -6.61 -1.97
C ARG A 99 -0.95 -6.30 -1.81
N ARG A 100 -0.61 -5.09 -1.34
CA ARG A 100 0.79 -4.68 -1.16
C ARG A 100 1.53 -5.58 -0.17
N VAL A 101 0.86 -6.04 0.89
CA VAL A 101 1.42 -7.06 1.79
C VAL A 101 1.63 -8.36 1.02
N ARG A 102 0.61 -8.90 0.35
CA ARG A 102 0.70 -10.15 -0.42
C ARG A 102 1.80 -10.15 -1.47
N ASP A 103 1.99 -9.05 -2.19
CA ASP A 103 3.04 -8.91 -3.19
C ASP A 103 4.45 -9.08 -2.60
N VAL A 104 4.62 -8.81 -1.30
CA VAL A 104 5.89 -9.00 -0.58
C VAL A 104 5.99 -10.37 0.10
N VAL A 105 4.92 -10.84 0.76
CA VAL A 105 4.98 -12.12 1.52
C VAL A 105 4.77 -13.36 0.66
N GLU A 106 3.84 -13.29 -0.28
CA GLU A 106 3.32 -14.46 -0.98
C GLU A 106 2.75 -14.05 -2.36
N PRO A 107 3.59 -13.63 -3.32
CA PRO A 107 3.14 -12.96 -4.54
C PRO A 107 2.19 -13.80 -5.40
N GLY A 108 2.31 -15.13 -5.32
CA GLY A 108 1.46 -16.08 -6.05
C GLY A 108 0.13 -16.43 -5.38
N ARG A 109 -0.17 -15.94 -4.17
CA ARG A 109 -1.41 -16.25 -3.45
C ARG A 109 -2.58 -15.41 -3.95
N ASP A 110 -3.65 -16.07 -4.35
CA ASP A 110 -4.92 -15.44 -4.71
C ASP A 110 -5.68 -15.00 -3.44
N LEU A 111 -5.99 -13.70 -3.33
CA LEU A 111 -6.81 -13.13 -2.26
C LEU A 111 -8.30 -13.01 -2.65
N GLY A 112 -8.72 -13.62 -3.76
CA GLY A 112 -10.10 -13.71 -4.22
C GLY A 112 -10.70 -12.35 -4.54
N HIS A 113 -11.69 -11.91 -3.77
CA HIS A 113 -12.38 -10.62 -4.00
C HIS A 113 -11.44 -9.40 -3.92
N VAL A 114 -10.31 -9.53 -3.23
CA VAL A 114 -9.29 -8.48 -3.14
C VAL A 114 -8.57 -8.25 -4.47
N ASP A 115 -8.38 -9.31 -5.28
CA ASP A 115 -7.64 -9.25 -6.56
C ASP A 115 -8.58 -9.10 -7.80
N ARG A 116 -9.86 -9.46 -7.67
CA ARG A 116 -10.83 -9.50 -8.78
C ARG A 116 -11.12 -8.13 -9.45
N HIS A 117 -10.77 -7.00 -8.84
CA HIS A 117 -11.05 -5.67 -9.39
C HIS A 117 -10.01 -5.17 -10.42
N ARG A 118 -8.83 -5.80 -10.53
CA ARG A 118 -7.88 -5.55 -11.63
C ARG A 118 -8.05 -6.53 -12.79
N GLY A 119 -8.49 -7.75 -12.50
CA GLY A 119 -8.80 -8.77 -13.52
C GLY A 119 -9.94 -8.36 -14.46
N ALA A 120 -10.92 -7.60 -13.98
CA ALA A 120 -12.03 -7.12 -14.82
C ALA A 120 -11.63 -6.04 -15.83
N VAL A 121 -10.60 -5.23 -15.54
CA VAL A 121 -10.09 -4.23 -16.50
C VAL A 121 -9.19 -4.90 -17.53
N ALA A 122 -8.30 -5.80 -17.09
CA ALA A 122 -7.45 -6.57 -18.00
C ALA A 122 -8.25 -7.51 -18.92
N ALA A 123 -9.22 -8.25 -18.40
CA ALA A 123 -10.06 -9.14 -19.20
C ALA A 123 -10.98 -8.39 -20.18
N LYS A 124 -11.39 -7.16 -19.87
CA LYS A 124 -12.20 -6.34 -20.78
C LYS A 124 -11.37 -5.79 -21.95
N VAL A 125 -10.09 -5.47 -21.74
CA VAL A 125 -9.17 -5.03 -22.80
C VAL A 125 -8.84 -6.16 -23.78
N VAL A 126 -8.81 -7.41 -23.32
CA VAL A 126 -8.56 -8.58 -24.20
C VAL A 126 -9.83 -9.02 -24.94
N ALA A 127 -11.01 -8.75 -24.39
CA ALA A 127 -12.29 -9.13 -25.01
C ALA A 127 -12.78 -8.17 -26.11
N ASP A 128 -12.31 -6.91 -26.15
CA ASP A 128 -12.77 -5.88 -27.11
C ASP A 128 -11.86 -5.79 -28.37
N GLY A 129 -11.24 -6.89 -28.76
CA GLY A 129 -10.52 -7.02 -30.03
C GLY A 129 -11.49 -7.08 -31.23
N GLY A 130 -12.16 -5.98 -31.53
CA GLY A 130 -13.11 -5.88 -32.64
C GLY A 130 -13.12 -4.49 -33.28
N VAL A 131 -12.37 -4.32 -34.37
CA VAL A 131 -12.48 -3.14 -35.24
C VAL A 131 -13.86 -3.13 -35.90
N LYS A 132 -14.67 -2.10 -35.61
CA LYS A 132 -15.76 -1.66 -36.50
C LYS A 132 -15.79 -0.14 -36.62
N LEU A 133 -15.76 0.30 -37.87
CA LEU A 133 -15.89 1.68 -38.35
C LEU A 133 -17.36 2.03 -38.64
N ALA A 134 -17.68 3.33 -38.46
CA ALA A 134 -18.84 4.12 -38.95
C ALA A 134 -20.23 3.80 -38.33
N GLU A 135 -21.16 4.72 -37.99
CA GLU A 135 -21.45 6.18 -38.10
C GLU A 135 -22.52 6.45 -36.98
N GLY A 136 -22.64 7.55 -36.24
CA GLY A 136 -22.96 8.94 -36.61
C GLY A 136 -24.13 9.49 -35.75
N GLY A 137 -24.01 10.72 -35.23
CA GLY A 137 -25.06 11.58 -34.60
C GLY A 137 -25.02 11.65 -33.05
N GLY A 138 -24.63 12.72 -32.35
CA GLY A 138 -25.00 14.15 -32.41
C GLY A 138 -26.19 14.40 -31.46
N ASN A 139 -26.28 15.32 -30.49
CA ASN A 139 -25.63 16.57 -30.07
C ASN A 139 -26.11 16.79 -28.59
N ASP A 140 -25.43 17.49 -27.68
CA ASP A 140 -25.65 18.93 -27.47
C ASP A 140 -24.61 19.52 -26.51
N SER A 141 -24.10 20.67 -26.94
CA SER A 141 -23.00 21.42 -26.35
C SER A 141 -23.50 22.43 -25.31
N ARG A 142 -22.62 22.76 -24.35
CA ARG A 142 -22.12 24.12 -24.06
C ARG A 142 -21.29 24.09 -22.76
N LYS A 143 -20.21 24.84 -22.55
CA LYS A 143 -19.17 25.56 -23.32
C LYS A 143 -18.33 26.30 -22.25
N GLY A 144 -17.02 26.41 -22.45
CA GLY A 144 -16.14 27.35 -21.74
C GLY A 144 -14.93 26.65 -21.12
N ASP A 145 -13.89 26.32 -21.89
CA ASP A 145 -12.75 27.19 -22.27
C ASP A 145 -11.85 27.59 -21.10
N LYS A 146 -10.71 26.89 -20.95
CA LYS A 146 -9.39 27.50 -21.14
C LYS A 146 -8.25 26.47 -21.08
N LYS A 147 -7.35 26.64 -22.04
CA LYS A 147 -5.99 26.10 -22.19
C LYS A 147 -5.16 26.37 -20.92
N GLU A 148 -4.29 25.43 -20.55
CA GLU A 148 -2.84 25.68 -20.41
C GLU A 148 -2.09 24.38 -20.08
N GLU A 149 -0.94 24.23 -20.74
CA GLU A 149 0.12 23.29 -20.43
C GLU A 149 0.74 23.66 -19.08
N GLU A 150 1.00 22.68 -18.19
CA GLU A 150 2.14 22.83 -17.28
C GLU A 150 2.62 21.46 -16.77
N GLU A 151 3.83 21.16 -17.21
CA GLU A 151 4.96 20.54 -16.51
C GLU A 151 4.75 19.82 -15.17
N GLY A 152 5.48 18.69 -15.07
CA GLY A 152 5.60 17.88 -13.87
C GLY A 152 6.02 18.71 -12.66
N LYS A 153 5.09 18.86 -11.72
CA LYS A 153 5.37 19.36 -10.38
C LYS A 153 5.50 18.16 -9.44
N VAL A 154 6.75 17.84 -9.11
CA VAL A 154 7.08 17.12 -7.87
C VAL A 154 6.39 17.88 -6.75
N GLN A 155 5.32 17.32 -6.20
CA GLN A 155 4.54 17.97 -5.15
C GLN A 155 5.39 18.02 -3.89
N GLN A 156 5.89 19.24 -3.65
CA GLN A 156 6.56 19.68 -2.45
C GLN A 156 5.74 19.31 -1.21
N ASP A 157 6.46 18.91 -0.17
CA ASP A 157 6.04 18.82 1.23
C ASP A 157 4.78 19.62 1.53
N LYS A 158 3.65 18.93 1.80
CA LYS A 158 2.55 19.52 2.56
C LYS A 158 2.86 19.29 4.03
N PRO A 159 3.44 20.26 4.79
CA PRO A 159 4.01 19.99 6.08
C PRO A 159 3.03 20.43 7.16
N LYS A 160 1.85 19.81 7.20
CA LYS A 160 1.08 19.64 8.44
C LYS A 160 -0.13 18.77 8.17
N CYS A 161 -0.27 17.72 8.97
CA CYS A 161 -1.56 17.08 9.14
C CYS A 161 -2.50 18.05 9.86
N GLU A 162 -3.63 18.39 9.24
CA GLU A 162 -4.65 19.30 9.80
C GLU A 162 -5.22 18.77 11.12
N ASP A 163 -5.28 17.45 11.29
CA ASP A 163 -5.75 16.78 12.52
C ASP A 163 -4.69 16.72 13.65
N CYS A 164 -3.49 17.27 13.44
CA CYS A 164 -2.39 17.23 14.40
C CYS A 164 -2.32 18.57 15.17
N GLN A 165 -3.36 18.83 15.97
CA GLN A 165 -3.46 19.99 16.87
C GLN A 165 -3.11 19.61 18.30
#